data_AF-A0A2N0LB66-F1
#
_entry.id   AF-A0A2N0LB66-F1
#
_cell.length_a   1.000
_cell.length_b   1.000
_cell.length_c   1.000
_cell.angle_alpha   90.00
_cell.angle_beta   90.00
_cell.angle_gamma   90.00
#
_symmetry.space_group_name_H-M   'P 1'
#
loop_
_entity.id
_entity.type
_entity.pdbx_description
1 polymer ?
#
loop_
_entity_poly.entity_id
_entity_poly.type
_entity_poly.pdbx_seq_one_letter_code
_entity_poly.pdbx_strand_id
1 'polypeptide(L)'
;MEQYLTDPWRASVLAGAVVERTAQELREILSMLATTLDPFPGFEGLQTLQAVEIDLGNFTNPDLGCVVVGPDGLLYELVLRAIPGPIGVGGIDQLDELTELDLEPPMYVLYAHHAILQLGKIHQQRRSSA
;
A
#
# COMPACT_ATOMS: atom_id res chain seq x y z
N MET A 1 31.97 6.35 -7.83
CA MET A 1 31.08 6.28 -6.65
C MET A 1 31.81 6.75 -5.40
N GLU A 2 33.00 6.22 -5.08
CA GLU A 2 33.78 6.60 -3.88
C GLU A 2 34.13 8.10 -3.78
N GLN A 3 34.45 8.78 -4.88
CA GLN A 3 34.74 10.23 -4.87
C GLN A 3 33.51 11.13 -4.59
N TYR A 4 32.29 10.59 -4.65
CA TYR A 4 31.08 11.35 -4.36
C TYR A 4 30.67 11.29 -2.88
N LEU A 5 31.20 10.32 -2.14
CA LEU A 5 30.84 10.07 -0.72
C LEU A 5 31.67 10.91 0.27
N THR A 6 32.66 11.66 -0.21
CA THR A 6 33.49 12.55 0.62
C THR A 6 32.87 13.93 0.83
N ASP A 7 31.84 14.28 0.06
CA ASP A 7 31.05 15.51 0.21
C ASP A 7 29.64 15.15 0.74
N PRO A 8 29.30 15.51 1.99
CA PRO A 8 28.01 15.19 2.59
C PRO A 8 26.79 15.66 1.78
N TRP A 9 26.89 16.80 1.09
CA TRP A 9 25.77 17.31 0.28
C TRP A 9 25.57 16.45 -0.96
N ARG A 10 26.65 16.11 -1.68
CA ARG A 10 26.59 15.21 -2.84
C ARG A 10 26.08 13.82 -2.45
N ALA A 11 26.51 13.31 -1.30
CA ALA A 11 26.03 12.03 -0.78
C ALA A 11 24.51 12.07 -0.53
N SER A 12 23.99 13.15 0.07
CA SER A 12 22.55 13.32 0.32
C SER A 12 21.73 13.40 -0.99
N VAL A 13 22.18 14.18 -1.97
CA VAL A 13 21.51 14.29 -3.28
C VAL A 13 21.48 12.94 -4.01
N LEU A 14 22.60 12.21 -4.00
CA LEU A 14 22.67 10.88 -4.60
C LEU A 14 21.75 9.89 -3.90
N ALA A 15 21.69 9.92 -2.57
CA ALA A 15 20.78 9.06 -1.81
C ALA A 15 19.32 9.34 -2.17
N GLY A 16 18.91 10.62 -2.24
CA GLY A 16 17.57 11.01 -2.67
C GLY A 16 17.23 10.48 -4.07
N ALA A 17 18.12 10.67 -5.04
CA ALA A 17 17.93 10.20 -6.42
C ALA A 17 17.83 8.66 -6.53
N VAL A 18 18.50 7.91 -5.64
CA VAL A 18 18.37 6.45 -5.57
C VAL A 18 17.00 6.06 -5.02
N VAL A 19 16.52 6.74 -3.97
CA VAL A 19 15.20 6.47 -3.38
C VAL A 19 14.08 6.79 -4.36
N GLU A 20 14.15 7.94 -5.06
CA GLU A 20 13.16 8.31 -6.09
C GLU A 20 13.04 7.25 -7.20
N ARG A 21 14.18 6.78 -7.70
CA ARG A 21 14.22 5.74 -8.73
C ARG A 21 13.65 4.43 -8.21
N THR A 22 14.05 4.02 -7.00
CA THR A 22 13.51 2.83 -6.35
C THR A 22 12.00 2.93 -6.21
N ALA A 23 11.47 4.09 -5.79
CA ALA A 23 10.03 4.31 -5.67
C ALA A 23 9.34 4.11 -7.02
N GLN A 24 9.88 4.67 -8.11
CA GLN A 24 9.31 4.52 -9.45
C GLN A 24 9.29 3.06 -9.92
N GLU A 25 10.41 2.35 -9.78
CA GLU A 25 10.50 0.94 -10.15
C GLU A 25 9.52 0.07 -9.33
N LEU A 26 9.37 0.34 -8.03
CA LEU A 26 8.41 -0.37 -7.19
C LEU A 26 6.95 -0.07 -7.58
N ARG A 27 6.62 1.14 -8.06
CA ARG A 27 5.26 1.45 -8.57
C ARG A 27 4.88 0.50 -9.70
N GLU A 28 5.79 0.34 -10.65
CA GLU A 28 5.59 -0.50 -11.83
C GLU A 28 5.46 -1.96 -11.44
N ILE A 29 6.34 -2.46 -10.56
CA ILE A 29 6.28 -3.84 -10.05
C ILE A 29 4.97 -4.09 -9.31
N LEU A 30 4.56 -3.18 -8.42
CA LEU A 30 3.36 -3.34 -7.62
C LEU A 30 2.10 -3.36 -8.49
N SER A 31 1.99 -2.43 -9.45
CA SER A 31 0.86 -2.39 -10.39
C SER A 31 0.77 -3.65 -11.25
N MET A 32 1.90 -4.12 -11.80
CA MET A 32 1.92 -5.38 -12.56
C MET A 32 1.53 -6.58 -11.70
N LEU A 33 2.04 -6.68 -10.47
CA LEU A 33 1.73 -7.79 -9.58
C LEU A 33 0.25 -7.79 -9.16
N ALA A 34 -0.26 -6.63 -8.75
CA ALA A 34 -1.65 -6.48 -8.30
C ALA A 34 -2.65 -6.85 -9.40
N THR A 35 -2.42 -6.38 -10.63
CA THR A 35 -3.29 -6.68 -11.78
C THR A 35 -3.28 -8.15 -12.20
N THR A 36 -2.27 -8.93 -11.80
CA THR A 36 -2.24 -10.39 -12.05
C THR A 36 -2.98 -11.22 -10.99
N LEU A 37 -3.38 -10.61 -9.86
CA LEU A 37 -4.23 -11.24 -8.86
C LEU A 37 -5.71 -11.06 -9.23
N ASP A 38 -6.26 -11.99 -10.00
CA ASP A 38 -7.68 -12.01 -10.38
C ASP A 38 -8.38 -13.29 -9.88
N PRO A 39 -9.44 -13.19 -9.04
CA PRO A 39 -9.95 -11.96 -8.42
C PRO A 39 -8.97 -11.40 -7.40
N PHE A 40 -8.93 -10.07 -7.26
CA PHE A 40 -8.10 -9.44 -6.23
C PHE A 40 -8.62 -9.80 -4.83
N PRO A 41 -7.74 -10.03 -3.83
CA PRO A 41 -8.17 -10.36 -2.48
C PRO A 41 -9.13 -9.31 -1.89
N GLY A 42 -10.10 -9.80 -1.12
CA GLY A 42 -10.97 -8.93 -0.32
C GLY A 42 -10.24 -8.41 0.92
N PHE A 43 -10.66 -7.25 1.40
CA PHE A 43 -10.21 -6.71 2.67
C PHE A 43 -10.83 -7.52 3.81
N GLU A 44 -10.03 -7.86 4.82
CA GLU A 44 -10.47 -8.70 5.95
C GLU A 44 -11.67 -8.08 6.66
N GLY A 45 -12.76 -8.84 6.78
CA GLY A 45 -13.99 -8.39 7.43
C GLY A 45 -14.95 -7.57 6.56
N LEU A 46 -14.59 -7.19 5.33
CA LEU A 46 -15.47 -6.48 4.39
C LEU A 46 -15.76 -7.33 3.15
N GLN A 47 -17.04 -7.59 2.87
CA GLN A 47 -17.44 -8.48 1.76
C GLN A 47 -17.29 -7.84 0.38
N THR A 48 -17.28 -6.51 0.30
CA THR A 48 -17.37 -5.75 -0.96
C THR A 48 -16.09 -5.00 -1.33
N LEU A 49 -15.13 -4.89 -0.42
CA LEU A 49 -13.89 -4.15 -0.64
C LEU A 49 -12.79 -5.10 -1.10
N GLN A 50 -12.20 -4.83 -2.26
CA GLN A 50 -11.00 -5.52 -2.74
C GLN A 50 -9.77 -4.68 -2.42
N ALA A 51 -9.11 -5.01 -1.32
CA ALA A 51 -7.88 -4.35 -0.89
C ALA A 51 -7.10 -5.28 0.04
N VAL A 52 -5.78 -5.16 0.07
CA VAL A 52 -4.92 -5.89 1.01
C VAL A 52 -4.26 -4.89 1.95
N GLU A 53 -4.45 -5.08 3.26
CA GLU A 53 -3.77 -4.29 4.29
C GLU A 53 -2.25 -4.50 4.26
N ILE A 54 -1.52 -3.39 4.29
CA ILE A 54 -0.07 -3.38 4.35
C ILE A 54 0.35 -3.27 5.81
N ASP A 55 0.67 -4.41 6.40
CA ASP A 55 1.14 -4.50 7.77
C ASP A 55 2.66 -4.24 7.84
N LEU A 56 3.01 -3.06 8.37
CA LEU A 56 4.39 -2.68 8.67
C LEU A 56 4.80 -3.00 10.13
N GLY A 57 3.94 -3.69 10.89
CA GLY A 57 4.12 -3.94 12.32
C GLY A 57 4.27 -2.62 13.09
N ASN A 58 5.39 -2.46 13.79
CA ASN A 58 5.65 -1.27 14.61
C ASN A 58 6.18 -0.06 13.82
N PHE A 59 6.31 -0.16 12.49
CA PHE A 59 6.86 0.90 11.63
C PHE A 59 5.77 1.75 10.95
N THR A 60 4.53 1.70 11.45
CA THR A 60 3.44 2.50 10.90
C THR A 60 3.64 3.99 11.19
N ASN A 61 3.25 4.82 10.23
CA ASN A 61 3.20 6.26 10.44
C ASN A 61 1.96 6.56 11.30
N PRO A 62 2.09 7.16 12.50
CA PRO A 62 0.93 7.46 13.36
C PRO A 62 -0.07 8.43 12.71
N ASP A 63 0.36 9.20 11.70
CA ASP A 63 -0.49 10.14 10.97
C ASP A 63 -1.28 9.47 9.82
N LEU A 64 -0.97 8.20 9.50
CA LEU A 64 -1.71 7.41 8.51
C LEU A 64 -2.57 6.35 9.20
N GLY A 65 -3.82 6.22 8.76
CA GLY A 65 -4.70 5.13 9.12
C GLY A 65 -4.29 3.79 8.49
N CYS A 66 -5.27 2.93 8.23
CA CYS A 66 -5.02 1.63 7.61
C CYS A 66 -4.58 1.83 6.16
N VAL A 67 -3.31 1.54 5.86
CA VAL A 67 -2.78 1.62 4.50
C VAL A 67 -3.01 0.30 3.78
N VAL A 68 -3.59 0.37 2.58
CA VAL A 68 -3.95 -0.79 1.78
C VAL A 68 -3.44 -0.66 0.35
N VAL A 69 -3.24 -1.78 -0.32
CA VAL A 69 -3.04 -1.83 -1.78
C VAL A 69 -4.33 -2.28 -2.47
N GLY A 70 -4.70 -1.55 -3.53
CA GLY A 70 -5.85 -1.86 -4.38
C GLY A 70 -5.54 -2.78 -5.56
N PRO A 71 -6.57 -3.20 -6.33
CA PRO A 71 -6.41 -4.08 -7.50
C PRO A 71 -5.65 -3.44 -8.67
N ASP A 72 -5.58 -2.11 -8.70
CA ASP A 72 -4.76 -1.30 -9.63
C ASP A 72 -3.27 -1.22 -9.22
N GLY A 73 -2.95 -1.68 -8.00
CA GLY A 73 -1.63 -1.57 -7.39
C GLY A 73 -1.30 -0.18 -6.86
N LEU A 74 -2.31 0.69 -6.70
CA LEU A 74 -2.15 1.96 -5.99
C LEU A 74 -2.26 1.76 -4.48
N LEU A 75 -1.68 2.70 -3.74
CA LEU A 75 -1.71 2.71 -2.28
C LEU A 75 -2.79 3.67 -1.80
N TYR A 76 -3.59 3.21 -0.85
CA TYR A 76 -4.71 3.95 -0.31
C TYR A 76 -4.67 3.97 1.21
N GLU A 77 -5.19 5.03 1.80
CA GLU A 77 -5.65 5.02 3.18
C GLU A 77 -7.13 4.61 3.20
N LEU A 78 -7.43 3.55 3.94
CA LEU A 78 -8.78 3.11 4.19
C LEU A 78 -9.33 3.84 5.42
N VAL A 79 -10.31 4.70 5.18
CA VAL A 79 -11.03 5.42 6.24
C VAL A 79 -12.38 4.74 6.46
N LEU A 80 -12.49 4.01 7.57
CA LEU A 80 -13.73 3.37 7.99
C LEU A 80 -14.55 4.37 8.82
N ARG A 81 -15.64 4.90 8.26
CA ARG A 81 -16.55 5.79 9.00
C ARG A 81 -17.86 5.08 9.32
N ALA A 82 -18.21 5.06 10.60
CA ALA A 82 -19.55 4.70 11.04
C ALA A 82 -20.48 5.91 10.86
N ILE A 83 -21.50 5.78 10.01
CA ILE A 83 -22.51 6.80 9.76
C ILE A 83 -23.83 6.35 10.41
N PRO A 84 -24.61 7.25 11.05
CA PRO A 84 -25.94 6.91 11.51
C PRO A 84 -26.80 6.45 10.32
N GLY A 85 -27.32 5.23 10.37
CA GLY A 85 -28.19 4.71 9.33
C GLY A 85 -29.57 5.39 9.31
N PRO A 86 -30.41 5.09 8.31
CA PRO A 86 -31.72 5.72 8.14
C PRO A 86 -32.59 5.62 9.41
N ILE A 87 -33.16 6.77 9.82
CA ILE A 87 -34.04 6.85 10.98
C ILE A 87 -35.26 5.95 10.73
N GLY A 88 -35.35 4.85 11.49
CA GLY A 88 -36.43 3.86 11.40
C GLY A 88 -35.98 2.40 11.31
N VAL A 89 -34.72 2.15 10.91
CA VAL A 89 -34.16 0.78 10.79
C VAL A 89 -33.14 0.47 11.90
N GLY A 90 -32.66 1.49 12.62
CA GLY A 90 -31.77 1.30 13.78
C GLY A 90 -30.40 0.71 13.44
N GLY A 91 -29.94 0.87 12.19
CA GLY A 91 -28.63 0.42 11.74
C GLY A 91 -27.57 1.53 11.80
N ILE A 92 -26.31 1.13 11.95
CA ILE A 92 -25.15 1.96 11.61
C ILE A 92 -24.80 1.59 10.16
N ASP A 93 -24.70 2.57 9.29
CA ASP A 93 -24.20 2.37 7.92
C ASP A 93 -22.67 2.54 7.92
N GLN A 94 -21.95 1.72 7.18
CA GLN A 94 -20.49 1.80 7.07
C GLN A 94 -20.13 2.44 5.74
N LEU A 95 -19.46 3.60 5.78
CA LEU A 95 -18.86 4.21 4.59
C LEU A 95 -17.39 3.82 4.54
N ASP A 96 -17.06 3.04 3.52
CA ASP A 96 -15.69 2.68 3.20
C ASP A 96 -15.17 3.67 2.13
N GLU A 97 -14.26 4.56 2.53
CA GLU A 97 -13.63 5.52 1.63
C GLU A 97 -12.15 5.17 1.49
N LEU A 98 -11.72 4.92 0.25
CA LEU A 98 -10.32 4.80 -0.12
C LEU A 98 -9.81 6.15 -0.59
N THR A 99 -8.85 6.71 0.14
CA THR A 99 -8.13 7.91 -0.28
C THR A 99 -6.79 7.52 -0.85
N GLU A 100 -6.53 7.82 -2.13
CA GLU A 100 -5.23 7.53 -2.74
C GLU A 100 -4.13 8.31 -2.00
N LEU A 101 -3.03 7.63 -1.67
CA LEU A 101 -1.93 8.21 -0.92
C LEU A 101 -0.83 8.73 -1.86
N ASP A 102 -0.61 10.05 -1.81
CA ASP A 102 0.57 10.68 -2.40
C ASP A 102 1.73 10.67 -1.40
N LEU A 103 2.38 9.51 -1.27
CA LEU A 103 3.50 9.33 -0.34
C LEU A 103 4.81 9.89 -0.90
N GLU A 104 5.58 10.54 -0.04
CA GLU A 104 6.97 10.87 -0.35
C GLU A 104 7.78 9.60 -0.69
N PRO A 105 8.77 9.68 -1.60
CA PRO A 105 9.49 8.50 -2.09
C PRO A 105 10.03 7.54 -1.02
N PRO A 106 10.63 8.00 0.10
CA PRO A 106 11.09 7.08 1.15
C PRO A 106 9.96 6.27 1.78
N MET A 107 8.82 6.90 2.04
CA MET A 107 7.64 6.24 2.60
C MET A 107 7.00 5.32 1.58
N TYR A 108 6.91 5.77 0.31
CA TYR A 108 6.40 4.94 -0.77
C TYR A 108 7.22 3.65 -0.91
N VAL A 109 8.56 3.73 -0.89
CA VAL A 109 9.45 2.56 -0.98
C VAL A 109 9.15 1.57 0.14
N LEU A 110 8.97 2.04 1.37
CA LEU A 110 8.67 1.19 2.52
C LEU A 110 7.34 0.42 2.33
N TYR A 111 6.25 1.13 2.05
CA TYR A 111 4.93 0.51 1.88
C TYR A 111 4.87 -0.39 0.64
N ALA A 112 5.35 0.08 -0.51
CA ALA A 112 5.30 -0.68 -1.76
C ALA A 112 6.13 -1.96 -1.69
N HIS A 113 7.33 -1.92 -1.08
CA HIS A 113 8.13 -3.12 -0.87
C HIS A 113 7.39 -4.18 -0.03
N HIS A 114 6.75 -3.78 1.07
CA HIS A 114 5.96 -4.69 1.91
C HIS A 114 4.74 -5.24 1.18
N ALA A 115 4.02 -4.39 0.45
CA ALA A 115 2.87 -4.80 -0.37
C ALA A 115 3.27 -5.86 -1.39
N ILE A 116 4.37 -5.65 -2.14
CA ILE A 116 4.87 -6.60 -3.13
C ILE A 116 5.18 -7.96 -2.48
N LEU A 117 5.83 -7.97 -1.31
CA LEU A 117 6.13 -9.22 -0.61
C LEU A 117 4.86 -9.94 -0.14
N GLN A 118 3.86 -9.22 0.36
CA GLN A 118 2.58 -9.79 0.76
C GLN A 118 1.79 -10.35 -0.44
N LEU A 119 1.65 -9.58 -1.52
CA LEU A 119 0.97 -10.02 -2.74
C LEU A 119 1.68 -11.23 -3.38
N GLY A 120 3.03 -11.26 -3.34
CA GLY A 120 3.82 -12.39 -3.79
C GLY A 120 3.52 -13.68 -3.00
N LYS A 121 3.38 -13.58 -1.67
CA LYS A 121 2.97 -14.72 -0.83
C LYS A 121 1.56 -15.21 -1.17
N ILE A 122 0.62 -14.28 -1.37
CA ILE A 122 -0.76 -14.60 -1.77
C ILE A 122 -0.77 -15.36 -3.11
N HIS A 123 0.01 -14.89 -4.09
CA HIS A 123 0.18 -15.58 -5.37
C HIS A 123 0.71 -17.01 -5.21
N GLN A 124 1.73 -17.19 -4.38
CA GLN A 124 2.32 -18.50 -4.13
C GLN A 124 1.32 -19.46 -3.47
N GLN A 125 0.57 -18.97 -2.49
CA GLN A 125 -0.48 -19.75 -1.81
C GLN A 125 -1.54 -20.24 -2.80
N ARG A 126 -2.08 -19.34 -3.64
CA ARG A 126 -3.07 -19.70 -4.67
C ARG A 126 -2.56 -20.78 -5.63
N ARG A 127 -1.28 -20.72 -6.02
CA ARG A 127 -0.66 -21.74 -6.89
C ARG A 127 -0.46 -23.09 -6.21
N SER A 128 -0.28 -23.10 -4.89
CA SER A 128 -0.10 -24.35 -4.12
C SER A 128 -1.42 -25.03 -3.75
N SER A 129 -2.54 -24.30 -3.82
CA SER A 129 -3.88 -24.79 -3.52
C SER A 129 -4.70 -25.17 -4.76
N ALA A 130 -4.15 -25.00 -5.96
CA ALA A 130 -4.71 -25.39 -7.25
C ALA A 130 -4.09 -26.70 -7.74
#